data_AF-A0A8W8I4J6-F1
#
_entry.id   AF-A0A8W8I4J6-F1
#
_cell.length_a   1.000
_cell.length_b   1.000
_cell.length_c   1.000
_cell.angle_alpha   90.00
_cell.angle_beta   90.00
_cell.angle_gamma   90.00
#
_symmetry.space_group_name_H-M   'P 1'
#
loop_
_entity.id
_entity.type
_entity.pdbx_description
1 polymer ?
#
loop_
_entity_poly.entity_id
_entity_poly.type
_entity_poly.pdbx_seq_one_letter_code
_entity_poly.pdbx_strand_id
1 'polypeptide(L)' 'MGEKTVSTLAGIGYVLGGRLAERGFDKAYIVLGQYLVFKKDEQRFNKWLKDTCGANAKQQEDCHQCIKGWCENFL' A
#
# COMPACT_ATOMS: atom_id res chain seq x y z
N MET A 1 -3.86 -0.62 -11.93
CA MET A 1 -3.76 -1.63 -10.86
C MET A 1 -4.76 -2.79 -11.01
N GLY A 2 -5.94 -2.62 -11.63
CA GLY A 2 -6.86 -3.74 -11.92
C GLY A 2 -7.20 -4.59 -10.69
N GLU A 3 -7.54 -5.87 -10.88
CA GLU A 3 -7.90 -6.80 -9.79
C GLU A 3 -6.71 -7.47 -9.08
N LYS A 4 -5.51 -6.90 -9.21
CA LYS A 4 -4.29 -7.47 -8.62
C LYS A 4 -4.41 -7.52 -7.10
N THR A 5 -3.91 -8.60 -6.50
CA THR A 5 -3.87 -8.77 -5.04
C THR A 5 -2.95 -7.74 -4.41
N VAL A 6 -3.20 -7.42 -3.14
CA VAL A 6 -2.39 -6.45 -2.37
C VAL A 6 -0.91 -6.84 -2.27
N SER A 7 -0.62 -8.14 -2.29
CA SER A 7 0.75 -8.69 -2.30
C SER A 7 1.55 -8.43 -3.58
N THR A 8 0.94 -7.83 -4.60
CA THR A 8 1.66 -7.41 -5.81
C THR A 8 2.31 -6.04 -5.68
N LEU A 9 2.00 -5.28 -4.61
CA LEU A 9 2.64 -4.01 -4.33
C LEU A 9 4.07 -4.24 -3.85
N ALA A 10 5.02 -3.44 -4.35
CA ALA A 10 6.39 -3.50 -3.86
C ALA A 10 6.42 -3.25 -2.34
N GLY A 11 7.30 -3.95 -1.61
CA GLY A 11 7.34 -3.89 -0.15
C GLY A 11 6.26 -4.70 0.57
N ILE A 12 5.20 -5.17 -0.11
CA ILE A 12 4.12 -5.97 0.48
C ILE A 12 4.25 -7.44 0.08
N GLY A 13 5.00 -8.21 0.86
CA GLY A 13 5.05 -9.67 0.72
C GLY A 13 3.80 -10.37 1.26
N TYR A 14 3.71 -11.70 1.10
CA TYR A 14 2.54 -12.50 1.53
C TYR A 14 2.14 -12.30 2.99
N VAL A 15 3.09 -12.16 3.91
CA VAL A 15 2.80 -11.96 5.35
C VAL A 15 2.09 -10.62 5.59
N LEU A 16 2.61 -9.52 5.02
CA LEU A 16 1.98 -8.20 5.16
C LEU A 16 0.67 -8.14 4.38
N GLY A 17 0.65 -8.74 3.19
CA GLY A 17 -0.54 -8.84 2.35
C GLY A 17 -1.68 -9.60 3.02
N GLY A 18 -1.38 -10.69 3.74
CA GLY A 18 -2.37 -11.41 4.54
C GLY A 18 -2.99 -10.54 5.64
N ARG A 19 -2.16 -9.82 6.40
CA ARG A 19 -2.63 -8.90 7.46
C ARG A 19 -3.45 -7.72 6.92
N LEU A 20 -3.13 -7.26 5.71
CA LEU A 20 -3.89 -6.24 4.99
C LEU A 20 -5.24 -6.81 4.53
N ALA A 21 -5.26 -8.00 3.95
CA ALA A 21 -6.48 -8.68 3.51
C ALA A 21 -7.43 -8.96 4.68
N GLU A 22 -6.92 -9.40 5.83
CA GLU A 22 -7.70 -9.58 7.08
C GLU A 22 -8.39 -8.28 7.54
N ARG A 23 -7.86 -7.12 7.16
CA ARG A 23 -8.41 -5.79 7.46
C ARG A 23 -9.23 -5.21 6.30
N GLY A 24 -9.51 -5.98 5.26
CA GLY A 24 -10.30 -5.57 4.10
C GLY A 24 -9.51 -4.89 2.97
N PHE A 25 -8.17 -4.96 3.00
CA PHE A 25 -7.28 -4.43 1.97
C PHE A 25 -6.69 -5.57 1.13
N ASP A 26 -7.52 -6.42 0.55
CA ASP A 26 -7.12 -7.63 -0.20
C ASP A 26 -6.63 -7.33 -1.63
N LYS A 27 -7.05 -6.19 -2.20
CA LYS A 27 -6.67 -5.73 -3.54
C LYS A 27 -5.76 -4.51 -3.52
N ALA A 28 -4.87 -4.42 -4.51
CA ALA A 28 -3.93 -3.30 -4.66
C ALA A 28 -4.65 -1.96 -4.84
N TYR A 29 -5.79 -1.93 -5.55
CA TYR A 29 -6.55 -0.68 -5.74
C TYR A 29 -7.18 -0.16 -4.44
N ILE A 30 -7.45 -1.01 -3.44
CA ILE A 30 -8.01 -0.59 -2.16
C ILE A 30 -6.93 0.17 -1.36
N VAL A 31 -5.69 -0.34 -1.36
CA VAL A 31 -4.54 0.35 -0.75
C VAL A 31 -4.22 1.66 -1.47
N LEU A 32 -4.32 1.68 -2.81
CA LEU A 32 -4.25 2.92 -3.58
C LEU A 32 -5.35 3.91 -3.14
N GLY A 33 -6.59 3.46 -2.99
CA GLY A 33 -7.68 4.29 -2.48
C GLY A 33 -7.36 4.91 -1.12
N GLN A 34 -6.80 4.12 -0.20
CA GLN A 34 -6.35 4.60 1.10
C GLN A 34 -5.24 5.66 0.99
N TYR A 35 -4.28 5.48 0.09
CA TYR A 35 -3.24 6.48 -0.21
C TYR A 35 -3.84 7.80 -0.71
N LEU A 36 -4.88 7.73 -1.54
CA LEU A 36 -5.59 8.91 -2.05
C LEU A 36 -6.42 9.62 -0.96
N VAL A 37 -7.03 8.89 -0.03
CA VAL A 37 -7.70 9.47 1.16
C VAL A 37 -6.72 10.30 2.00
N PHE A 38 -5.47 9.85 2.10
CA PHE A 38 -4.39 10.62 2.73
C PHE A 38 -3.83 11.74 1.86
N LYS A 39 -4.44 12.05 0.72
CA LYS A 39 -3.99 13.09 -0.22
C LYS A 39 -2.55 12.87 -0.68
N LYS A 40 -2.15 11.61 -0.86
CA LYS A 40 -0.78 11.21 -1.24
C LYS A 40 0.30 11.62 -0.21
N ASP A 41 -0.09 11.89 1.04
CA ASP A 41 0.84 12.22 2.11
C ASP A 41 1.64 10.99 2.54
N GLU A 42 2.95 11.04 2.29
CA GLU A 42 3.88 9.94 2.54
C GLU A 42 3.94 9.54 4.02
N GLN A 43 4.03 10.51 4.93
CA GLN A 43 4.20 10.22 6.36
C GLN A 43 2.95 9.55 6.94
N ARG A 44 1.76 10.04 6.58
CA ARG A 44 0.48 9.45 6.98
C ARG A 44 0.30 8.06 6.40
N PHE A 45 0.65 7.86 5.14
CA PHE A 45 0.57 6.55 4.50
C PHE A 45 1.53 5.54 5.14
N ASN A 46 2.79 5.92 5.34
CA ASN A 46 3.82 5.06 5.95
C ASN A 46 3.44 4.68 7.38
N LYS A 47 2.94 5.64 8.17
CA LYS A 47 2.41 5.38 9.51
C LYS A 47 1.23 4.42 9.47
N TRP A 48 0.25 4.66 8.61
CA TRP A 48 -0.90 3.77 8.45
C TRP A 48 -0.47 2.36 8.06
N LEU A 49 0.48 2.20 7.14
CA LEU A 49 0.96 0.90 6.70
C LEU A 49 1.65 0.13 7.84
N LYS A 50 2.44 0.83 8.66
CA LYS A 50 3.03 0.28 9.88
C LYS A 50 1.96 -0.18 10.87
N ASP A 51 0.99 0.68 11.17
CA ASP A 51 -0.04 0.41 12.17
C ASP A 51 -1.01 -0.70 11.71
N THR A 52 -1.23 -0.82 10.41
CA THR A 52 -2.19 -1.75 9.80
C THR A 52 -1.61 -3.14 9.59
N CYS A 53 -0.37 -3.28 9.09
CA CYS A 53 0.21 -4.60 8.79
C CYS A 53 1.58 -4.86 9.42
N GLY A 54 2.15 -3.89 10.13
CA GLY A 54 3.47 -4.01 10.76
C GLY A 54 4.62 -3.83 9.78
N ALA A 55 4.42 -3.10 8.68
CA ALA A 55 5.48 -2.83 7.70
C ALA A 55 6.65 -2.08 8.35
N ASN A 56 7.88 -2.50 8.04
CA ASN A 56 9.10 -1.78 8.44
C ASN A 56 9.40 -0.60 7.49
N ALA A 57 10.43 0.20 7.81
CA ALA A 57 10.76 1.40 7.03
C ALA A 57 11.03 1.12 5.54
N LYS A 58 11.77 0.04 5.21
CA LYS A 58 12.07 -0.31 3.82
C LYS A 58 10.80 -0.73 3.05
N GLN A 59 9.93 -1.51 3.69
CA GLN A 59 8.66 -1.96 3.11
C GLN A 59 7.70 -0.79 2.88
N GLN A 60 7.68 0.19 3.80
CA GLN A 60 6.91 1.42 3.65
C GLN A 60 7.40 2.23 2.45
N GLU A 61 8.70 2.46 2.36
CA GLU A 61 9.31 3.21 1.25
C GLU A 61 9.01 2.55 -0.11
N ASP A 62 9.23 1.23 -0.23
CA ASP A 62 8.99 0.49 -1.47
C ASP A 62 7.51 0.56 -1.90
N CYS A 63 6.59 0.39 -0.94
CA CYS A 63 5.15 0.45 -1.21
C CYS A 63 4.73 1.86 -1.63
N HIS A 64 5.21 2.87 -0.90
CA HIS A 64 4.94 4.27 -1.21
C HIS A 64 5.45 4.65 -2.60
N GLN A 65 6.71 4.34 -2.94
CA GLN A 65 7.28 4.63 -4.26
C GLN A 65 6.53 3.91 -5.38
N CYS A 66 6.14 2.66 -5.17
CA CYS A 66 5.35 1.89 -6.13
C CYS A 66 3.98 2.54 -6.41
N ILE A 67 3.25 2.93 -5.36
CA ILE A 67 1.92 3.55 -5.50
C ILE A 67 2.03 4.96 -6.07
N LYS A 68 3.03 5.75 -5.62
CA LYS A 68 3.31 7.09 -6.13
C LYS A 68 3.63 7.06 -7.63
N GLY A 69 4.55 6.19 -8.04
CA GLY A 69 4.90 6.01 -9.45
C GLY A 69 3.71 5.53 -10.29
N TRP A 70 2.83 4.68 -9.74
CA TRP A 70 1.60 4.32 -10.43
C TRP A 70 0.66 5.52 -10.57
N CYS A 71 0.48 6.33 -9.53
CA CYS A 71 -0.32 7.55 -9.62
C CYS A 71 0.22 8.50 -10.70
N GLU A 72 1.53 8.74 -10.74
CA GLU A 72 2.14 9.69 -11.69
C GLU A 72 2.00 9.26 -13.16
N ASN A 73 1.87 7.96 -13.44
CA ASN A 73 1.78 7.44 -14.81
C ASN A 73 0.33 7.20 -15.30
N PHE A 74 -0.62 7.05 -14.38
CA PHE A 74 -1.97 6.55 -14.73
C PHE A 74 -3.13 7.33 -14.11
N LEU A 75 -2.87 8.35 -13.28
CA LEU A 75 -3.89 9.20 -12.66
C LEU A 75 -3.63 10.68 -12.96
#